data_AF-D0KNJ2-F1
#
_entry.id   AF-D0KNJ2-F1
#
_cell.length_a   1.000
_cell.length_b   1.000
_cell.length_c   1.000
_cell.angle_alpha   90.00
_cell.angle_beta   90.00
_cell.angle_gamma   90.00
#
_symmetry.space_group_name_H-M   'P 1'
#
loop_
_entity.id
_entity.type
_entity.pdbx_description
1 polymer ?
#
loop_
_entity_poly.entity_id
_entity_poly.type
_entity_poly.pdbx_seq_one_letter_code
_entity_poly.pdbx_strand_id
1 'polypeptide(L)'
;MTIELDFDETHVSQSGYKVKILTLDSLELSRIDLLKIDVEGFENEVLIGAENTLDRTNKVIIEVHERNRNFVNTKLQEHGLYKL
;
A
#
# COMPACT_ATOMS: atom_id res chain seq x y z
N MET A 1 -22.68 14.44 -9.15
CA MET A 1 -22.70 13.21 -9.95
C MET A 1 -21.97 12.17 -9.13
N THR A 2 -22.73 11.39 -8.36
CA THR A 2 -22.19 10.30 -7.55
C THR A 2 -22.05 9.12 -8.49
N ILE A 3 -20.82 8.70 -8.74
CA ILE A 3 -20.55 7.49 -9.50
C ILE A 3 -20.75 6.35 -8.51
N GLU A 4 -21.84 5.59 -8.62
CA GLU A 4 -21.94 4.29 -7.96
C GLU A 4 -20.97 3.38 -8.68
N LEU A 5 -19.77 3.23 -8.11
CA LEU A 5 -18.75 2.32 -8.61
C LEU A 5 -18.99 0.97 -7.95
N ASP A 6 -19.47 0.02 -8.73
CA ASP A 6 -19.54 -1.38 -8.32
C ASP A 6 -18.12 -1.96 -8.43
N PHE A 7 -17.44 -2.10 -7.29
CA PHE A 7 -16.03 -2.52 -7.24
C PHE A 7 -15.83 -4.04 -7.46
N ASP A 8 -16.90 -4.77 -7.78
CA ASP A 8 -16.92 -6.23 -7.94
C ASP A 8 -16.90 -6.69 -9.41
N GLU A 9 -16.19 -5.95 -10.27
CA GLU A 9 -16.01 -6.30 -11.68
C GLU A 9 -14.75 -7.16 -11.84
N THR A 10 -14.89 -8.49 -12.00
CA THR A 10 -13.79 -9.41 -12.36
C THR A 10 -13.34 -9.27 -13.83
N HIS A 11 -13.81 -8.23 -14.54
CA HIS A 11 -13.49 -7.97 -15.94
C HIS A 11 -12.62 -6.72 -16.06
N VAL A 12 -11.48 -6.85 -16.76
CA VAL A 12 -10.62 -5.70 -17.06
C VAL A 12 -11.34 -4.80 -18.05
N SER A 13 -11.87 -3.67 -17.58
CA SER A 13 -12.43 -2.64 -18.44
C SER A 13 -11.39 -2.14 -19.44
N GLN A 14 -11.77 -1.90 -20.70
CA GLN A 14 -10.84 -1.41 -21.72
C GLN A 14 -10.34 0.04 -21.48
N SER A 15 -10.94 0.76 -20.54
CA SER A 15 -10.56 2.12 -20.15
C SER A 15 -10.42 2.22 -18.64
N GLY A 16 -9.30 2.75 -18.14
CA GLY A 16 -9.14 3.01 -16.71
C GLY A 16 -10.04 4.13 -16.19
N TYR A 17 -10.31 4.13 -14.89
CA TYR A 17 -11.09 5.16 -14.21
C TYR A 17 -10.18 6.03 -13.33
N LYS A 18 -10.48 7.32 -13.23
CA LYS A 18 -9.81 8.20 -12.28
C LYS A 18 -10.37 7.96 -10.89
N VAL A 19 -9.50 7.51 -9.98
CA VAL A 19 -9.82 7.36 -8.57
C VAL A 19 -9.08 8.41 -7.75
N LYS A 20 -9.68 8.82 -6.62
CA LYS A 20 -8.99 9.66 -5.64
C LYS A 20 -8.02 8.77 -4.86
N ILE A 21 -6.81 9.26 -4.65
CA ILE A 21 -5.76 8.57 -3.89
C ILE A 21 -5.42 9.44 -2.68
N LEU A 22 -5.19 8.79 -1.53
CA LEU A 22 -4.72 9.40 -0.30
C LEU A 22 -3.50 8.62 0.20
N THR A 23 -2.65 9.27 0.99
CA THR A 23 -1.52 8.61 1.66
C THR A 23 -2.02 7.92 2.93
N LEU A 24 -1.37 6.83 3.35
CA LEU A 24 -1.70 6.19 4.63
C LEU A 24 -1.44 7.14 5.81
N ASP A 25 -0.41 7.97 5.73
CA ASP A 25 -0.10 8.96 6.75
C ASP A 25 -1.22 9.99 6.95
N SER A 26 -1.96 10.35 5.89
CA SER A 26 -3.09 11.28 5.99
C SER A 26 -4.28 10.74 6.80
N LEU A 27 -4.30 9.43 7.09
CA LEU A 27 -5.32 8.81 7.92
C LEU A 27 -5.02 8.92 9.42
N GLU A 28 -3.82 9.41 9.80
CA GLU A 28 -3.41 9.66 11.18
C GLU A 28 -3.59 8.45 12.13
N LEU A 29 -3.49 7.23 11.60
CA LEU A 29 -3.75 5.98 12.33
C LEU A 29 -2.82 5.82 13.54
N SER A 30 -3.35 5.53 14.72
CA SER A 30 -2.57 5.54 15.97
C SER A 30 -1.52 4.42 16.08
N ARG A 31 -1.96 3.16 16.15
CA ARG A 31 -1.10 1.98 16.24
C ARG A 31 -1.69 0.88 15.38
N ILE A 32 -0.85 0.20 14.61
CA ILE A 32 -1.27 -0.89 13.73
C ILE A 32 -0.57 -2.17 14.16
N ASP A 33 -1.34 -3.19 14.54
CA ASP A 33 -0.78 -4.51 14.87
C ASP A 33 -0.30 -5.25 13.62
N LEU A 34 -1.08 -5.16 12.54
CA LEU A 34 -0.81 -5.80 11.26
C LEU A 34 -1.29 -4.91 10.12
N LEU A 35 -0.40 -4.62 9.18
CA LEU A 35 -0.69 -3.95 7.91
C LEU A 35 -0.53 -4.96 6.76
N LYS A 36 -1.62 -5.28 6.06
CA LYS A 36 -1.59 -6.05 4.80
C LYS A 36 -1.53 -5.08 3.63
N ILE A 37 -0.59 -5.28 2.70
CA ILE A 37 -0.45 -4.50 1.46
C ILE A 37 -0.46 -5.46 0.27
N ASP A 38 -1.38 -5.23 -0.66
CA ASP A 38 -1.65 -6.08 -1.82
C ASP A 38 -2.23 -5.16 -2.89
N VAL A 39 -1.35 -4.59 -3.73
CA VAL A 39 -1.65 -3.40 -4.55
C VAL A 39 -1.15 -3.51 -5.99
N GLU A 40 -0.83 -4.72 -6.45
CA GLU A 40 -0.60 -5.06 -7.86
C GLU A 40 0.35 -4.08 -8.60
N GLY A 41 1.47 -3.70 -7.95
CA GLY A 41 2.53 -2.90 -8.57
C GLY A 41 2.66 -1.46 -8.07
N PHE A 42 1.78 -1.03 -7.17
CA PHE A 42 1.80 0.28 -6.50
C PHE A 42 2.52 0.26 -5.13
N GLU A 43 3.34 -0.76 -4.85
CA GLU A 43 3.94 -0.97 -3.53
C GLU A 43 4.84 0.21 -3.13
N ASN A 44 5.62 0.76 -4.06
CA ASN A 44 6.54 1.86 -3.77
C ASN A 44 5.76 3.10 -3.33
N GLU A 45 4.70 3.44 -4.06
CA GLU A 45 3.82 4.59 -3.81
C GLU A 45 3.12 4.46 -2.47
N VAL A 46 2.63 3.26 -2.14
CA VAL A 46 2.01 2.97 -0.84
C VAL A 46 3.02 3.18 0.29
N LEU A 47 4.22 2.63 0.17
CA LEU A 47 5.24 2.75 1.22
C LEU A 47 5.76 4.18 1.38
N ILE A 48 5.91 4.94 0.29
CA ILE A 48 6.24 6.38 0.34
C ILE A 48 5.15 7.17 1.07
N GLY A 49 3.88 6.83 0.83
CA GLY A 49 2.74 7.45 1.51
C GLY A 49 2.51 6.98 2.95
N ALA A 50 3.37 6.12 3.50
CA ALA A 50 3.15 5.44 4.76
C ALA A 50 4.28 5.65 5.78
N GLU A 51 5.17 6.63 5.58
CA GLU A 51 6.37 6.83 6.41
C GLU A 51 6.08 6.77 7.92
N ASN A 52 5.20 7.65 8.40
CA ASN A 52 4.83 7.71 9.82
C ASN A 52 3.94 6.53 10.24
N THR A 53 3.21 5.96 9.29
CA THR A 53 2.35 4.79 9.51
C THR A 53 3.18 3.53 9.76
N LEU A 54 4.30 3.35 9.03
CA LEU A 54 5.21 2.22 9.20
C LEU A 54 5.90 2.26 10.57
N ASP A 55 6.30 3.44 11.05
CA ASP A 55 6.88 3.60 12.40
C ASP A 55 5.94 3.17 13.53
N ARG A 56 4.63 3.22 13.29
CA ARG A 56 3.57 2.86 14.26
C ARG A 56 3.00 1.46 14.00
N THR A 57 3.58 0.72 13.06
CA THR A 57 3.16 -0.62 12.66
C THR A 57 4.04 -1.68 13.30
N ASN A 58 3.44 -2.73 13.87
CA ASN A 58 4.20 -3.83 14.46
C ASN A 58 4.61 -4.88 13.41
N LYS A 59 3.73 -5.21 12.46
CA LYS A 59 3.97 -6.24 11.44
C LYS A 59 3.41 -5.79 10.10
N VAL A 60 4.15 -6.07 9.03
CA VAL A 60 3.70 -5.87 7.65
C VAL A 60 3.70 -7.21 6.94
N ILE A 61 2.65 -7.49 6.19
CA ILE A 61 2.60 -8.54 5.18
C ILE A 61 2.36 -7.82 3.86
N ILE A 62 3.29 -7.96 2.92
CA ILE A 62 3.20 -7.30 1.63
C ILE A 62 3.44 -8.29 0.50
N GLU A 63 2.56 -8.31 -0.49
CA GLU A 63 2.82 -8.93 -1.78
C GLU A 63 3.65 -7.98 -2.64
N VAL A 64 4.73 -8.49 -3.25
CA VAL A 64 5.73 -7.66 -3.90
C VAL A 64 6.00 -8.17 -5.31
N HIS A 65 5.70 -7.33 -6.31
CA HIS A 65 6.22 -7.58 -7.65
C HIS A 65 7.75 -7.49 -7.67
N GLU A 66 8.39 -8.41 -8.41
CA GLU A 66 9.85 -8.51 -8.50
C GLU A 66 10.53 -7.18 -8.83
N ARG A 67 9.92 -6.36 -9.70
CA ARG A 67 10.45 -5.02 -10.08
C ARG A 67 10.57 -4.04 -8.91
N ASN A 68 9.80 -4.24 -7.84
CA ASN A 68 9.77 -3.37 -6.65
C ASN A 68 10.50 -3.97 -5.45
N ARG A 69 10.99 -5.22 -5.55
CA ARG A 69 11.58 -5.96 -4.42
C ARG A 69 12.69 -5.21 -3.69
N ASN A 70 13.64 -4.63 -4.41
CA ASN A 70 14.77 -3.93 -3.79
C ASN A 70 14.35 -2.69 -3.03
N PHE A 71 13.38 -1.93 -3.57
CA PHE A 71 12.85 -0.75 -2.91
C PHE A 71 12.07 -1.14 -1.66
N VAL A 72 11.15 -2.09 -1.78
CA VAL A 72 10.34 -2.58 -0.65
C VAL A 72 11.23 -3.11 0.47
N ASN A 73 12.23 -3.93 0.16
CA ASN A 73 13.14 -4.47 1.17
C ASN A 73 13.89 -3.37 1.91
N THR A 74 14.47 -2.42 1.16
CA THR A 74 15.17 -1.26 1.75
C THR A 74 14.25 -0.49 2.67
N LYS A 75 13.06 -0.15 2.20
CA LYS A 75 12.10 0.65 2.96
C LYS A 75 11.61 -0.06 4.22
N LEU A 76 11.24 -1.35 4.12
CA LEU A 76 10.84 -2.11 5.31
C LEU A 76 12.00 -2.30 6.30
N GLN A 77 13.24 -2.38 5.82
CA GLN A 77 14.42 -2.47 6.67
C GLN A 77 14.67 -1.17 7.44
N GLU A 78 14.48 0.01 6.82
CA GLU A 78 14.58 1.32 7.48
C GLU A 78 13.65 1.43 8.69
N HIS A 79 12.45 0.83 8.61
CA HIS A 79 11.47 0.83 9.70
C HIS A 79 11.55 -0.41 10.62
N GLY A 80 12.57 -1.28 10.47
CA GLY A 80 12.72 -2.48 11.29
C GLY A 80 11.64 -3.56 11.07
N LEU A 81 10.94 -3.50 9.94
CA LEU A 81 9.85 -4.39 9.54
C LEU A 81 10.29 -5.50 8.60
N TYR A 82 11.57 -5.52 8.20
CA TYR A 82 12.17 -6.57 7.39
C TYR A 82 12.86 -7.63 8.26
N LYS A 83 12.58 -8.91 8.00
CA LYS A 83 13.29 -10.05 8.58
C LYS A 83 13.69 -11.03 7.48
N LEU A 84 14.97 -11.41 7.48
CA LEU A 84 15.56 -12.43 6.60
C LEU A 84 15.14 -13.84 7.02
#